data_AF-A0A442BAU0-F1
#
_entry.id   AF-A0A442BAU0-F1
#
_cell.length_a   1.000
_cell.length_b   1.000
_cell.length_c   1.000
_cell.angle_alpha   90.00
_cell.angle_beta   90.00
_cell.angle_gamma   90.00
#
_symmetry.space_group_name_H-M   'P 1'
#
loop_
_entity.id
_entity.type
_entity.pdbx_description
1 polymer ?
#
loop_
_entity_poly.entity_id
_entity_poly.type
_entity_poly.pdbx_seq_one_letter_code
_entity_poly.pdbx_strand_id
1 'polypeptide(L)'
;MTALALAPKAFRLPRFEPWRLLKPLRMFDGQFYPYQPIQFMDGLLNPPIGAGQGITVDYIGQFANTTNSWSTMNWGSFTFPNDCLAILAYCGLGTGTSAVSGSTLGGSAMTAHQASASGNTIKYGLFSLAVSAGTYAAATTLSGSNGTSSSQAIGAFALRFAASNTPTGTGGNRAAANTSLSITHNQAAGGVSVYGALGIFDAVLSTAQVIDYDVTDGNGRNFIFAHSIGLAAQTPHTETQTQSSGNAALVGGAWL
;
A
#
# COMPACT_ATOMS: atom_id res chain seq x y z
N MET A 1 -41.57 7.58 85.03
CA MET A 1 -40.93 7.75 83.71
C MET A 1 -39.81 6.74 83.60
N THR A 2 -40.01 5.67 82.83
CA THR A 2 -39.04 4.58 82.64
C THR A 2 -38.33 4.79 81.29
N ALA A 3 -37.04 5.09 81.32
CA ALA A 3 -36.22 5.23 80.12
C ALA A 3 -35.75 3.85 79.64
N LEU A 4 -36.16 3.49 78.42
CA LEU A 4 -35.77 2.28 77.70
C LEU A 4 -34.38 2.51 77.07
N ALA A 5 -33.35 1.83 77.58
CA ALA A 5 -32.02 1.88 76.99
C ALA A 5 -31.94 0.96 75.75
N LEU A 6 -31.75 1.54 74.56
CA LEU A 6 -31.46 0.80 73.32
C LEU A 6 -30.01 0.32 73.32
N ALA A 7 -29.81 -1.00 73.15
CA ALA A 7 -28.49 -1.58 72.94
C ALA A 7 -27.94 -1.23 71.53
N PRO A 8 -26.64 -0.91 71.39
CA PRO A 8 -26.05 -0.57 70.10
C PRO A 8 -25.88 -1.83 69.23
N LYS A 9 -26.63 -1.90 68.12
CA LYS A 9 -26.38 -2.90 67.06
C LYS A 9 -25.07 -2.57 66.37
N ALA A 10 -24.06 -3.41 66.55
CA ALA A 10 -22.79 -3.31 65.82
C ALA A 10 -23.04 -3.46 64.31
N PHE A 11 -22.73 -2.40 63.55
CA PHE A 11 -22.74 -2.41 62.09
C PHE A 11 -21.60 -3.30 61.60
N ARG A 12 -21.91 -4.54 61.18
CA ARG A 12 -20.92 -5.44 60.58
C ARG A 12 -20.80 -5.14 59.08
N LEU A 13 -19.64 -4.62 58.67
CA LEU A 13 -19.29 -4.54 57.25
C LEU A 13 -19.14 -5.96 56.68
N PRO A 14 -19.67 -6.26 55.48
CA PRO A 14 -19.48 -7.55 54.84
C PRO A 14 -17.99 -7.80 54.61
N ARG A 15 -17.53 -9.04 54.81
CA ARG A 15 -16.16 -9.43 54.46
C ARG A 15 -15.92 -9.19 52.98
N PHE A 16 -14.87 -8.44 52.66
CA PHE A 16 -14.42 -8.24 51.29
C PHE A 16 -13.84 -9.56 50.77
N GLU A 17 -14.53 -10.15 49.79
CA GLU A 17 -14.14 -11.39 49.13
C GLU A 17 -13.67 -11.09 47.70
N PRO A 18 -12.36 -10.87 47.48
CA PRO A 18 -11.84 -10.40 46.19
C PRO A 18 -12.10 -11.36 45.03
N TRP A 19 -12.28 -12.66 45.31
CA TRP A 19 -12.64 -13.67 44.31
C TRP A 19 -14.06 -13.50 43.74
N ARG A 20 -14.96 -12.75 44.40
CA ARG A 20 -16.30 -12.46 43.87
C ARG A 20 -16.30 -11.34 42.82
N LEU A 21 -15.23 -10.56 42.73
CA LEU A 21 -15.05 -9.49 41.72
C LEU A 21 -14.44 -10.02 40.41
N LEU A 22 -13.78 -11.17 40.47
CA LEU A 22 -13.22 -11.84 39.30
C LEU A 22 -14.35 -12.63 38.62
N LYS A 23 -15.06 -11.98 37.69
CA LYS A 23 -15.79 -12.75 36.68
C LYS A 23 -14.78 -13.70 36.01
N PRO A 24 -15.08 -14.99 35.84
CA PRO A 24 -14.20 -15.86 35.07
C PRO A 24 -14.04 -15.24 33.68
N LEU A 25 -12.79 -14.99 33.29
CA LEU A 25 -12.46 -14.72 31.90
C LEU A 25 -12.98 -15.91 31.09
N ARG A 26 -14.01 -15.68 30.26
CA ARG A 26 -14.46 -16.67 29.27
C ARG A 26 -13.36 -16.80 28.23
N MET A 27 -12.41 -17.69 28.49
CA MET A 27 -11.40 -18.10 27.52
C MET A 27 -11.74 -19.53 27.13
N PHE A 28 -12.52 -19.66 26.05
CA PHE A 28 -12.79 -20.87 25.27
C PHE A 28 -13.35 -22.08 26.03
N ASP A 29 -14.29 -22.79 25.41
CA ASP A 29 -15.01 -23.94 25.97
C ASP A 29 -14.12 -25.19 26.16
N GLY A 30 -13.12 -25.11 27.04
CA GLY A 30 -12.19 -26.20 27.33
C GLY A 30 -11.61 -26.06 28.74
N GLN A 31 -12.02 -26.96 29.62
CA GLN A 31 -11.49 -27.09 30.98
C GLN A 31 -9.97 -27.33 30.92
N PHE A 32 -9.16 -26.44 31.50
CA PHE A 32 -7.73 -26.68 31.67
C PHE A 32 -7.52 -27.92 32.55
N TYR A 33 -6.86 -28.94 32.02
CA TYR A 33 -6.43 -30.07 32.82
C TYR A 33 -5.14 -29.71 33.57
N PRO A 34 -5.03 -30.02 34.87
CA PRO A 34 -3.75 -29.92 35.57
C PRO A 34 -2.74 -30.80 34.83
N TYR A 35 -1.53 -30.30 34.58
CA TYR A 35 -0.43 -30.96 33.86
C TYR A 35 -0.46 -30.93 32.32
N GLN A 36 -1.42 -30.26 31.68
CA GLN A 36 -1.32 -30.04 30.24
C GLN A 36 -0.22 -28.99 29.98
N PRO A 37 0.82 -29.29 29.17
CA PRO A 37 1.79 -28.28 28.79
C PRO A 37 1.05 -27.11 28.13
N ILE A 38 1.36 -25.88 28.53
CA ILE A 38 0.81 -24.68 27.89
C ILE A 38 1.34 -24.68 26.46
N GLN A 39 0.55 -25.21 25.53
CA GLN A 39 0.80 -25.09 24.11
C GLN A 39 0.39 -23.67 23.72
N PHE A 40 1.37 -22.76 23.71
CA PHE A 40 1.22 -21.56 22.89
C PHE A 40 1.03 -22.05 21.46
N MET A 41 -0.06 -21.66 20.80
CA MET A 41 -0.22 -21.94 19.37
C MET A 41 1.03 -21.42 18.67
N ASP A 42 1.80 -22.32 18.05
CA ASP A 42 2.95 -21.96 17.22
C ASP A 42 2.45 -20.96 16.17
N GLY A 43 2.91 -19.72 16.30
CA GLY A 43 2.42 -18.57 15.52
C GLY A 43 2.19 -17.29 16.33
N LEU A 44 2.06 -17.36 17.66
CA LEU A 44 1.84 -16.16 18.49
C LEU A 44 3.10 -15.34 18.80
N LEU A 45 4.30 -15.93 18.66
CA LEU A 45 5.58 -15.25 18.96
C LEU A 45 6.17 -14.52 17.75
N ASN A 46 5.62 -14.74 16.56
CA ASN A 46 5.89 -13.95 15.35
C ASN A 46 4.55 -13.54 14.74
N PRO A 47 3.84 -12.54 15.29
CA PRO A 47 2.69 -12.00 14.59
C PRO A 47 3.16 -11.52 13.20
N PRO A 48 2.43 -11.85 12.11
CA PRO A 48 2.56 -11.09 10.88
C PRO A 48 2.39 -9.61 11.25
N ILE A 49 3.25 -8.74 10.71
CA ILE A 49 3.14 -7.30 10.91
C ILE A 49 1.67 -6.90 10.66
N GLY A 50 0.92 -6.53 11.70
CA GLY A 50 -0.46 -6.04 11.54
C GLY A 50 -1.63 -6.86 12.08
N ALA A 51 -1.45 -7.93 12.86
CA ALA A 51 -2.60 -8.63 13.44
C ALA A 51 -3.49 -7.70 14.30
N GLY A 52 -4.65 -7.30 13.76
CA GLY A 52 -5.68 -6.48 14.43
C GLY A 52 -5.61 -4.96 14.20
N GLN A 53 -4.62 -4.46 13.46
CA GLN A 53 -4.53 -3.06 13.03
C GLN A 53 -4.94 -2.99 11.55
N GLY A 54 -5.83 -2.06 11.17
CA GLY A 54 -6.16 -1.85 9.76
C GLY A 54 -4.91 -1.44 8.98
N ILE A 55 -4.78 -1.93 7.74
CA ILE A 55 -3.72 -1.51 6.84
C ILE A 55 -3.73 0.03 6.71
N THR A 56 -2.55 0.62 6.71
CA THR A 56 -2.38 2.07 6.52
C THR A 56 -1.45 2.33 5.36
N VAL A 57 -1.66 3.45 4.67
CA VAL A 57 -0.83 3.88 3.55
C VAL A 57 -0.35 5.29 3.79
N ASP A 58 0.96 5.48 3.62
CA ASP A 58 1.63 6.77 3.70
C ASP A 58 2.29 7.04 2.33
N TYR A 59 2.03 8.20 1.73
CA TYR A 59 2.75 8.62 0.54
C TYR A 59 4.13 9.16 0.91
N ILE A 60 5.17 8.53 0.40
CA ILE A 60 6.57 8.84 0.73
C ILE A 60 7.13 9.94 -0.17
N GLY A 61 6.62 10.04 -1.40
CA GLY A 61 6.98 11.07 -2.34
C GLY A 61 7.23 10.54 -3.74
N GLN A 62 7.86 11.38 -4.57
CA GLN A 62 8.06 11.15 -5.98
C GLN A 62 9.36 11.71 -6.50
N PHE A 63 9.79 11.15 -7.63
CA PHE A 63 10.77 11.76 -8.51
C PHE A 63 10.28 11.73 -9.95
N ALA A 64 10.62 12.77 -10.71
CA ALA A 64 10.32 12.87 -12.13
C ALA A 64 11.56 13.35 -12.91
N ASN A 65 11.73 12.86 -14.14
CA ASN A 65 12.85 13.20 -15.01
C ASN A 65 12.39 13.33 -16.47
N THR A 66 12.81 14.40 -17.14
CA THR A 66 12.49 14.73 -18.54
C THR A 66 13.65 14.56 -19.52
N THR A 67 14.79 14.03 -19.06
CA THR A 67 16.03 13.87 -19.86
C THR A 67 16.82 12.66 -19.37
N ASN A 68 16.58 11.47 -19.94
CA ASN A 68 17.56 10.38 -19.83
C ASN A 68 17.49 9.40 -21.01
N SER A 69 18.66 9.08 -21.57
CA SER A 69 18.84 8.07 -22.64
C SER A 69 19.39 6.75 -22.10
N TRP A 70 19.16 6.47 -20.83
CA TRP A 70 19.72 5.31 -20.16
C TRP A 70 18.70 4.18 -20.11
N SER A 71 19.22 2.95 -20.00
CA SER A 71 18.41 1.78 -19.68
C SER A 71 18.08 1.71 -18.19
N THR A 72 18.85 2.36 -17.32
CA THR A 72 18.60 2.40 -15.88
C THR A 72 18.46 3.84 -15.43
N MET A 73 17.38 4.10 -14.71
CA MET A 73 17.10 5.40 -14.11
C MET A 73 17.30 5.33 -12.62
N ASN A 74 18.15 6.21 -12.10
CA ASN A 74 18.34 6.40 -10.68
C ASN A 74 17.45 7.56 -10.24
N TRP A 75 16.57 7.32 -9.28
CA TRP A 75 15.58 8.30 -8.84
C TRP A 75 16.06 9.14 -7.67
N GLY A 76 17.17 8.77 -7.03
CA GLY A 76 17.55 9.31 -5.73
C GLY A 76 17.11 8.37 -4.63
N SER A 77 16.79 8.87 -3.45
CA SER A 77 16.42 8.05 -2.29
C SER A 77 15.10 8.44 -1.67
N PHE A 78 14.36 7.43 -1.23
CA PHE A 78 13.14 7.57 -0.44
C PHE A 78 13.43 7.21 1.01
N THR A 79 12.82 7.93 1.95
CA THR A 79 12.96 7.68 3.38
C THR A 79 11.67 7.12 3.93
N PHE A 80 11.71 5.87 4.39
CA PHE A 80 10.59 5.17 5.00
C PHE A 80 10.70 5.31 6.53
N PRO A 81 9.72 5.94 7.20
CA PRO A 81 9.83 6.24 8.62
C PRO A 81 9.63 5.02 9.53
N ASN A 82 9.04 3.94 9.02
CA ASN A 82 8.70 2.73 9.77
C ASN A 82 8.95 1.51 8.90
N ASP A 83 8.98 0.33 9.54
CA ASP A 83 8.93 -0.95 8.82
C ASP A 83 7.62 -1.06 8.04
N CYS A 84 7.72 -1.35 6.75
CA CYS A 84 6.58 -1.32 5.84
C CYS A 84 6.81 -2.17 4.60
N LEU A 85 5.73 -2.42 3.86
CA LEU A 85 5.79 -2.80 2.47
C LEU A 85 5.94 -1.53 1.63
N ALA A 86 7.14 -1.30 1.08
CA ALA A 86 7.37 -0.23 0.12
C ALA A 86 6.76 -0.62 -1.23
N ILE A 87 5.99 0.29 -1.82
CA ILE A 87 5.41 0.14 -3.15
C ILE A 87 5.94 1.25 -4.03
N LEU A 88 6.46 0.90 -5.20
CA LEU A 88 6.85 1.86 -6.23
C LEU A 88 5.94 1.73 -7.44
N ALA A 89 5.26 2.81 -7.78
CA ALA A 89 4.50 2.94 -9.02
C ALA A 89 5.31 3.80 -10.00
N TYR A 90 5.64 3.24 -11.16
CA TYR A 90 6.43 3.89 -12.20
C TYR A 90 5.57 4.08 -13.45
N CYS A 91 5.66 5.27 -14.04
CA CYS A 91 5.05 5.59 -15.34
C CYS A 91 6.03 6.39 -16.19
N GLY A 92 6.03 6.16 -17.49
CA GLY A 92 6.97 6.84 -18.37
C GLY A 92 6.60 6.86 -19.84
N LEU A 93 7.06 7.90 -20.51
CA LEU A 93 7.04 8.07 -21.95
C LEU A 93 8.49 8.27 -22.41
N GLY A 94 8.89 7.56 -23.45
CA GLY A 94 10.20 7.70 -24.09
C GLY A 94 10.06 7.85 -25.60
N THR A 95 11.18 8.16 -26.25
CA THR A 95 11.29 8.04 -27.71
C THR A 95 11.79 6.66 -28.13
N GLY A 96 12.48 5.95 -27.22
CA GLY A 96 12.88 4.56 -27.40
C GLY A 96 11.78 3.56 -27.04
N THR A 97 11.74 2.45 -27.77
CA THR A 97 10.90 1.29 -27.44
C THR A 97 11.65 0.36 -26.49
N SER A 98 11.16 0.27 -25.26
CA SER A 98 11.72 -0.66 -24.26
C SER A 98 10.64 -1.12 -23.28
N ALA A 99 10.88 -2.27 -22.67
CA ALA A 99 10.02 -2.84 -21.64
C ALA A 99 10.60 -2.48 -20.27
N VAL A 100 9.74 -2.44 -19.25
CA VAL A 100 10.23 -2.30 -17.87
C VAL A 100 10.69 -3.66 -17.39
N SER A 101 11.97 -3.80 -17.07
CA SER A 101 12.60 -5.07 -16.72
C SER A 101 12.79 -5.27 -15.21
N GLY A 102 12.67 -4.21 -14.40
CA GLY A 102 12.65 -4.34 -12.96
C GLY A 102 12.81 -3.02 -12.22
N SER A 103 12.75 -3.08 -10.90
CA SER A 103 13.07 -1.96 -10.01
C SER A 103 13.87 -2.47 -8.81
N THR A 104 14.66 -1.58 -8.22
CA THR A 104 15.44 -1.86 -7.02
C THR A 104 15.22 -0.77 -5.97
N LEU A 105 15.31 -1.16 -4.71
CA LEU A 105 15.26 -0.27 -3.56
C LEU A 105 16.37 -0.68 -2.59
N GLY A 106 17.30 0.23 -2.31
CA GLY A 106 18.48 -0.07 -1.49
C GLY A 106 19.44 -1.08 -2.14
N GLY A 107 19.40 -1.23 -3.47
CA GLY A 107 20.13 -2.27 -4.21
C GLY A 107 19.46 -3.64 -4.23
N SER A 108 18.40 -3.85 -3.44
CA SER A 108 17.60 -5.08 -3.46
C SER A 108 16.59 -5.04 -4.59
N ALA A 109 16.44 -6.15 -5.32
CA ALA A 109 15.41 -6.29 -6.34
C ALA A 109 14.01 -6.27 -5.71
N MET A 110 13.11 -5.50 -6.30
CA MET A 110 11.70 -5.46 -5.90
C MET A 110 10.90 -6.48 -6.71
N THR A 111 9.85 -7.04 -6.09
CA THR A 111 8.92 -7.94 -6.78
C THR A 111 8.04 -7.13 -7.71
N ALA A 112 8.07 -7.46 -9.01
CA ALA A 112 7.18 -6.86 -10.00
C ALA A 112 5.81 -7.52 -9.97
N HIS A 113 4.76 -6.73 -9.77
CA HIS A 113 3.37 -7.23 -9.79
C HIS A 113 2.64 -6.87 -11.08
N GLN A 114 3.04 -5.76 -11.69
CA GLN A 114 2.68 -5.38 -13.05
C GLN A 114 3.85 -4.63 -13.66
N ALA A 115 4.12 -4.90 -14.93
CA ALA A 115 5.09 -4.15 -15.71
C ALA A 115 4.75 -4.30 -17.17
N SER A 116 5.00 -3.25 -17.96
CA SER A 116 4.86 -3.37 -19.40
C SER A 116 5.86 -4.39 -19.96
N ALA A 117 5.37 -5.59 -20.30
CA ALA A 117 6.18 -6.74 -20.68
C ALA A 117 6.79 -6.66 -22.10
N SER A 118 6.18 -5.87 -22.99
CA SER A 118 6.69 -5.65 -24.36
C SER A 118 7.23 -4.24 -24.55
N GLY A 119 8.24 -4.12 -25.40
CA GLY A 119 8.88 -2.84 -25.72
C GLY A 119 7.89 -1.83 -26.28
N ASN A 120 7.86 -0.63 -25.71
CA ASN A 120 7.00 0.47 -26.19
C ASN A 120 7.59 1.81 -25.76
N THR A 121 7.08 2.89 -26.34
CA THR A 121 7.39 4.26 -25.89
C THR A 121 6.69 4.58 -24.58
N ILE A 122 5.48 4.06 -24.35
CA ILE A 122 4.70 4.22 -23.10
C ILE A 122 4.93 3.04 -22.17
N LYS A 123 5.27 3.32 -20.92
CA LYS A 123 5.79 2.34 -19.95
C LYS A 123 5.12 2.54 -18.61
N TYR A 124 4.91 1.43 -17.90
CA TYR A 124 4.42 1.43 -16.54
C TYR A 124 5.01 0.26 -15.76
N GLY A 125 5.00 0.37 -14.44
CA GLY A 125 5.38 -0.70 -13.53
C GLY A 125 4.88 -0.48 -12.12
N LEU A 126 4.64 -1.58 -11.41
CA LEU A 126 4.21 -1.62 -10.02
C LEU A 126 5.02 -2.68 -9.30
N PHE A 127 5.76 -2.26 -8.29
CA PHE A 127 6.74 -3.07 -7.59
C PHE A 127 6.51 -3.00 -6.09
N SER A 128 6.81 -4.07 -5.35
CA SER A 128 6.85 -4.03 -3.89
C SER A 128 8.08 -4.70 -3.28
N LEU A 129 8.47 -4.25 -2.09
CA LEU A 129 9.52 -4.85 -1.27
C LEU A 129 9.25 -4.52 0.20
N ALA A 130 9.34 -5.52 1.08
CA ALA A 130 9.32 -5.28 2.52
C ALA A 130 10.65 -4.64 2.94
N VAL A 131 10.58 -3.51 3.63
CA VAL A 131 11.75 -2.75 4.08
C VAL A 131 11.60 -2.36 5.54
N SER A 132 12.72 -2.27 6.24
CA SER A 132 12.77 -1.63 7.55
C SER A 132 12.82 -0.11 7.42
N ALA A 133 12.52 0.61 8.49
CA ALA A 133 12.68 2.07 8.55
C ALA A 133 14.10 2.47 8.09
N GLY A 134 14.19 3.44 7.18
CA GLY A 134 15.47 3.88 6.62
C GLY A 134 15.35 4.61 5.28
N THR A 135 16.50 5.06 4.79
CA THR A 135 16.62 5.74 3.49
C THR A 135 17.22 4.81 2.45
N TYR A 136 16.52 4.62 1.33
CA TYR A 136 16.90 3.68 0.29
C TYR A 136 16.92 4.34 -1.07
N ALA A 137 18.01 4.13 -1.80
CA ALA A 137 18.10 4.56 -3.19
C ALA A 137 17.17 3.72 -4.07
N ALA A 138 16.42 4.36 -4.96
CA ALA A 138 15.50 3.70 -5.88
C ALA A 138 16.01 3.79 -7.32
N ALA A 139 15.85 2.70 -8.07
CA ALA A 139 16.13 2.69 -9.50
C ALA A 139 15.11 1.84 -10.27
N THR A 140 14.87 2.22 -11.53
CA THR A 140 14.05 1.45 -12.48
C THR A 140 14.90 1.10 -13.69
N THR A 141 14.85 -0.17 -14.09
CA THR A 141 15.58 -0.68 -15.25
C THR A 141 14.60 -1.00 -16.37
N LEU A 142 15.00 -0.63 -17.57
CA LEU A 142 14.35 -0.91 -18.83
C LEU A 142 15.21 -1.89 -19.63
N SER A 143 14.59 -2.64 -20.54
CA SER A 143 15.29 -3.58 -21.43
C SER A 143 16.23 -2.90 -22.45
N GLY A 144 16.20 -1.57 -22.52
CA GLY A 144 17.00 -0.75 -23.43
C GLY A 144 16.82 0.75 -23.14
N SER A 145 17.58 1.58 -23.85
CA SER A 145 17.55 3.06 -23.69
C SER A 145 16.14 3.63 -23.86
N ASN A 146 15.77 4.61 -23.03
CA ASN A 146 14.49 5.32 -23.16
C ASN A 146 14.51 6.48 -24.19
N GLY A 147 15.66 6.74 -24.81
CA GLY A 147 15.85 7.82 -25.80
C GLY A 147 16.09 9.20 -25.19
N THR A 148 16.23 10.27 -25.99
CA THR A 148 16.75 11.57 -25.53
C THR A 148 15.68 12.55 -24.99
N SER A 149 14.39 12.31 -25.27
CA SER A 149 13.28 13.20 -24.90
C SER A 149 12.19 12.48 -24.08
N SER A 150 12.62 11.69 -23.10
CA SER A 150 11.75 10.94 -22.21
C SER A 150 11.08 11.81 -21.15
N SER A 151 9.91 11.45 -20.63
CA SER A 151 9.40 11.93 -19.34
C SER A 151 8.92 10.77 -18.52
N GLN A 152 9.41 10.67 -17.31
CA GLN A 152 9.23 9.50 -16.49
C GLN A 152 9.12 9.94 -15.05
N ALA A 153 8.27 9.25 -14.29
CA ALA A 153 8.11 9.51 -12.88
C ALA A 153 7.93 8.20 -12.11
N ILE A 154 8.27 8.26 -10.84
CA ILE A 154 8.05 7.20 -9.88
C ILE A 154 7.45 7.79 -8.61
N GLY A 155 6.42 7.15 -8.09
CA GLY A 155 5.80 7.45 -6.81
C GLY A 155 6.06 6.32 -5.83
N ALA A 156 6.33 6.67 -4.57
CA ALA A 156 6.61 5.73 -3.50
C ALA A 156 5.54 5.80 -2.42
N PHE A 157 5.06 4.63 -2.00
CA PHE A 157 4.08 4.46 -0.95
C PHE A 157 4.61 3.48 0.09
N ALA A 158 4.25 3.69 1.36
CA ALA A 158 4.55 2.80 2.46
C ALA A 158 3.26 2.21 3.00
N LEU A 159 3.09 0.90 2.87
CA LEU A 159 1.96 0.19 3.46
C LEU A 159 2.41 -0.45 4.76
N ARG A 160 1.83 -0.02 5.87
CA ARG A 160 2.07 -0.63 7.19
C ARG A 160 0.94 -1.60 7.49
N PHE A 161 1.29 -2.70 8.16
CA PHE A 161 0.35 -3.76 8.53
C PHE A 161 -0.29 -4.49 7.34
N ALA A 162 0.38 -4.47 6.17
CA ALA A 162 -0.01 -5.33 5.06
C ALA A 162 0.13 -6.80 5.49
N ALA A 163 -0.94 -7.57 5.38
CA ALA A 163 -0.99 -9.00 5.64
C ALA A 163 -0.16 -9.81 4.63
N SER A 164 0.13 -9.24 3.46
CA SER A 164 0.87 -9.89 2.38
C SER A 164 1.73 -8.89 1.60
N ASN A 165 2.91 -9.34 1.16
CA ASN A 165 3.76 -8.59 0.24
C ASN A 165 3.24 -8.64 -1.21
N THR A 166 2.32 -9.57 -1.49
CA THR A 166 1.68 -9.78 -2.78
C THR A 166 0.28 -9.14 -2.77
N PRO A 167 -0.06 -8.34 -3.79
CA PRO A 167 -1.38 -7.74 -3.93
C PRO A 167 -2.47 -8.80 -4.15
N THR A 168 -3.69 -8.50 -3.70
CA THR A 168 -4.90 -9.30 -3.96
C THR A 168 -5.37 -9.21 -5.41
N GLY A 169 -4.94 -8.17 -6.12
CA GLY A 169 -5.16 -8.00 -7.54
C GLY A 169 -4.36 -6.83 -8.09
N THR A 170 -3.98 -6.91 -9.36
CA THR A 170 -3.28 -5.84 -10.06
C THR A 170 -3.76 -5.68 -11.49
N GLY A 171 -3.53 -4.50 -12.05
CA GLY A 171 -3.82 -4.20 -13.44
C GLY A 171 -2.85 -3.17 -13.99
N GLY A 172 -2.54 -3.29 -15.27
CA GLY A 172 -1.68 -2.36 -15.98
C GLY A 172 -2.11 -2.24 -17.43
N ASN A 173 -2.19 -1.01 -17.93
CA ASN A 173 -2.59 -0.74 -19.31
C ASN A 173 -1.90 0.50 -19.85
N ARG A 174 -1.84 0.61 -21.17
CA ARG A 174 -1.30 1.76 -21.89
C ARG A 174 -1.94 1.91 -23.26
N ALA A 175 -2.07 3.14 -23.72
CA ALA A 175 -2.59 3.42 -25.05
C ALA A 175 -2.01 4.73 -25.60
N ALA A 176 -1.77 4.76 -26.92
CA ALA A 176 -1.49 6.00 -27.62
C ALA A 176 -2.80 6.64 -28.09
N ALA A 177 -2.85 7.97 -28.11
CA ALA A 177 -4.00 8.76 -28.58
C ALA A 177 -5.35 8.33 -27.96
N ASN A 178 -5.39 8.23 -26.63
CA ASN A 178 -6.57 7.80 -25.90
C ASN A 178 -7.13 8.93 -25.01
N THR A 179 -8.44 8.90 -24.79
CA THR A 179 -9.16 9.78 -23.86
C THR A 179 -9.59 9.07 -22.60
N SER A 180 -9.62 7.72 -22.59
CA SER A 180 -9.99 6.94 -21.40
C SER A 180 -9.27 5.61 -21.37
N LEU A 181 -8.51 5.35 -20.30
CA LEU A 181 -7.74 4.14 -20.10
C LEU A 181 -8.13 3.49 -18.77
N SER A 182 -8.53 2.22 -18.82
CA SER A 182 -8.95 1.48 -17.62
C SER A 182 -8.03 0.30 -17.33
N ILE A 183 -7.94 -0.02 -16.05
CA ILE A 183 -7.40 -1.27 -15.53
C ILE A 183 -8.46 -1.95 -14.67
N THR A 184 -8.40 -3.28 -14.61
CA THR A 184 -9.27 -4.08 -13.76
C THR A 184 -8.43 -4.88 -12.79
N HIS A 185 -8.77 -4.83 -11.50
CA HIS A 185 -8.13 -5.59 -10.43
C HIS A 185 -9.15 -5.93 -9.33
N ASN A 186 -8.77 -6.78 -8.38
CA ASN A 186 -9.65 -7.13 -7.26
C ASN A 186 -9.30 -6.29 -6.05
N GLN A 187 -10.30 -5.66 -5.45
CA GLN A 187 -10.18 -4.96 -4.18
C GLN A 187 -10.76 -5.81 -3.07
N ALA A 188 -10.02 -5.92 -1.97
CA ALA A 188 -10.47 -6.64 -0.81
C ALA A 188 -11.02 -5.69 0.25
N ALA A 189 -11.96 -6.17 1.07
CA ALA A 189 -12.59 -5.37 2.11
C ALA A 189 -11.54 -4.91 3.14
N GLY A 190 -11.54 -3.61 3.44
CA GLY A 190 -10.57 -2.99 4.35
C GLY A 190 -9.18 -2.80 3.75
N GLY A 191 -8.98 -3.12 2.47
CA GLY A 191 -7.69 -3.02 1.80
C GLY A 191 -7.32 -1.60 1.37
N VAL A 192 -6.12 -1.49 0.80
CA VAL A 192 -5.57 -0.29 0.16
C VAL A 192 -5.32 -0.56 -1.31
N SER A 193 -5.71 0.37 -2.18
CA SER A 193 -5.29 0.40 -3.58
C SER A 193 -4.32 1.54 -3.83
N VAL A 194 -3.29 1.28 -4.63
CA VAL A 194 -2.29 2.26 -5.07
C VAL A 194 -2.34 2.36 -6.60
N TYR A 195 -2.25 3.59 -7.10
CA TYR A 195 -2.30 3.90 -8.52
C TYR A 195 -1.15 4.80 -8.95
N GLY A 196 -0.62 4.52 -10.14
CA GLY A 196 0.25 5.40 -10.88
C GLY A 196 -0.31 5.60 -12.29
N ALA A 197 -0.40 6.85 -12.72
CA ALA A 197 -0.88 7.20 -14.04
C ALA A 197 0.05 8.20 -14.72
N LEU A 198 0.17 8.04 -16.03
CA LEU A 198 0.72 9.03 -16.96
C LEU A 198 -0.41 9.41 -17.90
N GLY A 199 -0.60 10.70 -18.09
CA GLY A 199 -1.47 11.26 -19.11
C GLY A 199 -0.90 12.49 -19.77
N ILE A 200 -1.73 13.11 -20.60
CA ILE A 200 -1.47 14.43 -21.18
C ILE A 200 -2.62 15.33 -20.76
N PHE A 201 -2.30 16.46 -20.10
CA PHE A 201 -3.21 17.50 -19.59
C PHE A 201 -4.53 17.02 -18.94
N ASP A 202 -4.73 17.38 -17.68
CA ASP A 202 -6.01 17.18 -16.96
C ASP A 202 -6.42 15.71 -16.84
N ALA A 203 -5.45 14.81 -16.63
CA ALA A 203 -5.77 13.42 -16.36
C ALA A 203 -6.49 13.30 -15.00
N VAL A 204 -7.50 12.44 -14.91
CA VAL A 204 -8.29 12.25 -13.69
C VAL A 204 -8.52 10.76 -13.46
N LEU A 205 -8.39 10.32 -12.20
CA LEU A 205 -8.72 8.97 -11.75
C LEU A 205 -10.15 8.93 -11.18
N SER A 206 -10.87 7.87 -11.53
CA SER A 206 -12.29 7.68 -11.24
C SER A 206 -12.61 7.32 -9.78
N THR A 207 -11.76 6.54 -9.10
CA THR A 207 -12.07 6.05 -7.74
C THR A 207 -10.97 6.30 -6.71
N ALA A 208 -9.89 6.97 -7.12
CA ALA A 208 -8.88 7.46 -6.19
C ALA A 208 -9.53 8.34 -5.12
N GLN A 209 -9.37 7.96 -3.85
CA GLN A 209 -9.88 8.75 -2.73
C GLN A 209 -8.94 9.91 -2.41
N VAL A 210 -7.64 9.69 -2.59
CA VAL A 210 -6.59 10.67 -2.33
C VAL A 210 -5.67 10.75 -3.55
N ILE A 211 -5.48 11.96 -4.05
CA ILE A 211 -4.46 12.28 -5.04
C ILE A 211 -3.25 12.81 -4.29
N ASP A 212 -2.19 12.00 -4.21
CA ASP A 212 -0.98 12.33 -3.46
C ASP A 212 -0.02 13.20 -4.27
N TYR A 213 -0.04 13.03 -5.59
CA TYR A 213 0.72 13.82 -6.54
C TYR A 213 -0.04 13.93 -7.85
N ASP A 214 -0.11 15.15 -8.37
CA ASP A 214 -0.66 15.47 -9.68
C ASP A 214 0.09 16.68 -10.23
N VAL A 215 1.04 16.44 -11.14
CA VAL A 215 1.84 17.50 -11.72
C VAL A 215 2.11 17.23 -13.19
N THR A 216 1.99 18.30 -13.97
CA THR A 216 2.35 18.34 -15.37
C THR A 216 3.79 18.82 -15.53
N ASP A 217 4.61 18.07 -16.26
CA ASP A 217 5.98 18.46 -16.57
C ASP A 217 6.05 19.56 -17.64
N GLY A 218 7.26 20.07 -17.89
CA GLY A 218 7.48 21.10 -18.92
C GLY A 218 7.15 20.69 -20.35
N ASN A 219 6.90 19.40 -20.60
CA ASN A 219 6.51 18.85 -21.90
C ASN A 219 4.99 18.59 -22.00
N GLY A 220 4.20 19.01 -21.01
CA GLY A 220 2.74 18.83 -20.99
C GLY A 220 2.29 17.42 -20.58
N ARG A 221 3.19 16.60 -20.02
CA ARG A 221 2.88 15.23 -19.58
C ARG A 221 2.55 15.27 -18.10
N ASN A 222 1.38 14.73 -17.76
CA ASN A 222 0.83 14.75 -16.41
C ASN A 222 1.10 13.40 -15.73
N PHE A 223 1.60 13.43 -14.50
CA PHE A 223 1.84 12.25 -13.68
C PHE A 223 0.99 12.32 -12.43
N ILE A 224 0.24 11.24 -12.18
CA ILE A 224 -0.64 11.13 -11.03
C ILE A 224 -0.23 9.92 -10.20
N PHE A 225 -0.06 10.12 -8.90
CA PHE A 225 0.07 9.05 -7.92
C PHE A 225 -1.02 9.23 -6.89
N ALA A 226 -1.73 8.15 -6.61
CA ALA A 226 -2.94 8.19 -5.81
C ALA A 226 -3.15 6.89 -5.05
N HIS A 227 -3.95 6.96 -4.00
CA HIS A 227 -4.39 5.79 -3.28
C HIS A 227 -5.85 5.87 -2.85
N SER A 228 -6.37 4.70 -2.46
CA SER A 228 -7.64 4.55 -1.77
C SER A 228 -7.47 3.57 -0.61
N ILE A 229 -8.14 3.81 0.51
CA ILE A 229 -8.01 3.04 1.75
C ILE A 229 -9.40 2.68 2.32
N GLY A 230 -9.47 1.58 3.06
CA GLY A 230 -10.71 1.14 3.70
C GLY A 230 -11.76 0.74 2.67
N LEU A 231 -11.32 0.18 1.56
CA LEU A 231 -12.14 -0.14 0.40
C LEU A 231 -13.17 -1.24 0.73
N ALA A 232 -14.35 -1.17 0.10
CA ALA A 232 -15.26 -2.31 0.08
C ALA A 232 -14.71 -3.41 -0.83
N ALA A 233 -15.06 -4.66 -0.57
CA ALA A 233 -14.69 -5.74 -1.50
C ALA A 233 -15.36 -5.53 -2.86
N GLN A 234 -14.55 -5.53 -3.93
CA GLN A 234 -15.00 -5.38 -5.31
C GLN A 234 -14.19 -6.32 -6.23
N THR A 235 -14.88 -7.28 -6.82
CA THR A 235 -14.29 -8.31 -7.69
C THR A 235 -15.22 -8.52 -8.89
N PRO A 236 -14.97 -7.88 -10.06
CA PRO A 236 -13.85 -6.96 -10.33
C PRO A 236 -14.09 -5.52 -9.87
N HIS A 237 -13.01 -4.81 -9.59
CA HIS A 237 -12.96 -3.35 -9.54
C HIS A 237 -12.29 -2.81 -10.80
N THR A 238 -12.80 -1.69 -11.33
CA THR A 238 -12.23 -1.01 -12.49
C THR A 238 -11.84 0.42 -12.12
N GLU A 239 -10.56 0.73 -12.23
CA GLU A 239 -10.05 2.09 -12.13
C GLU A 239 -9.86 2.64 -13.55
N THR A 240 -10.34 3.86 -13.77
CA THR A 240 -10.30 4.53 -15.07
C THR A 240 -9.62 5.88 -14.95
N GLN A 241 -8.59 6.05 -15.76
CA GLN A 241 -8.00 7.34 -16.07
C GLN A 241 -8.73 7.96 -17.26
N THR A 242 -9.19 9.20 -17.13
CA THR A 242 -9.76 9.99 -18.23
C THR A 242 -8.87 11.21 -18.50
N GLN A 243 -8.69 11.57 -19.77
CA GLN A 243 -7.85 12.70 -20.19
C GLN A 243 -8.35 13.32 -21.50
N SER A 244 -7.85 14.51 -21.82
CA SER A 244 -8.26 15.26 -23.02
C SER A 244 -7.86 14.58 -24.33
N SER A 245 -6.62 14.06 -24.41
CA SER A 245 -6.11 13.28 -25.55
C SER A 245 -4.74 12.71 -25.23
N GLY A 246 -4.19 11.86 -26.11
CA GLY A 246 -2.76 11.56 -26.12
C GLY A 246 -2.33 10.26 -25.46
N ASN A 247 -1.05 10.17 -25.09
CA ASN A 247 -0.48 8.96 -24.52
C ASN A 247 -0.95 8.77 -23.08
N ALA A 248 -1.38 7.56 -22.73
CA ALA A 248 -1.80 7.21 -21.38
C ALA A 248 -1.12 5.92 -20.92
N ALA A 249 -0.77 5.88 -19.64
CA ALA A 249 -0.41 4.65 -18.94
C ALA A 249 -1.11 4.67 -17.58
N LEU A 250 -1.68 3.53 -17.19
CA LEU A 250 -2.32 3.36 -15.89
C LEU A 250 -1.86 2.03 -15.31
N VAL A 251 -1.41 2.06 -14.06
CA VAL A 251 -1.05 0.86 -13.31
C VAL A 251 -1.57 0.97 -11.89
N GLY A 252 -1.97 -0.15 -11.33
CA GLY A 252 -2.44 -0.20 -9.96
C GLY A 252 -2.53 -1.60 -9.40
N GLY A 253 -2.70 -1.64 -8.09
CA GLY A 253 -2.85 -2.88 -7.34
C GLY A 253 -3.48 -2.62 -5.99
N ALA A 254 -4.04 -3.69 -5.40
CA ALA A 254 -4.67 -3.65 -4.10
C ALA A 254 -4.00 -4.63 -3.12
N TRP A 255 -3.89 -4.24 -1.86
CA TRP A 255 -3.29 -5.01 -0.77
C TRP A 255 -4.24 -5.07 0.43
N LEU A 256 -4.04 -6.12 1.23
CA LEU A 256 -4.63 -6.34 2.55
C LEU A 256 -3.54 -6.29 3.61
#